data_AF-A0A7R9ZR38-F1
#
_entry.id   AF-A0A7R9ZR38-F1
#
_cell.length_a   1.000
_cell.length_b   1.000
_cell.length_c   1.000
_cell.angle_alpha   90.00
_cell.angle_beta   90.00
_cell.angle_gamma   90.00
#
_symmetry.space_group_name_H-M   'P 1'
#
loop_
_entity.id
_entity.type
_entity.pdbx_description
1 polymer ?
#
loop_
_entity_poly.entity_id
_entity_poly.type
_entity_poly.pdbx_seq_one_letter_code
_entity_poly.pdbx_strand_id
1 'polypeptide(L)'
;DAMIQPDSARVNIQCSGRLLNLNGIIFYNTKNNNPDGFGALPLIIDLGKGQAVPGLEQGLVGMKKGGIRRIIVPQELGYTTKSQELEPRPMNANDQRALDSVVKNSRRDGALLFDVQLERFRGA
;
A
#
# COMPACT_ATOMS: atom_id res chain seq x y z
N ASP A 1 -2.92 8.92 -23.64
CA ASP A 1 -2.38 8.44 -22.35
C ASP A 1 -2.90 7.07 -21.98
N ALA A 2 -1.99 6.11 -21.84
CA ALA A 2 -2.33 4.80 -21.31
C ALA A 2 -2.70 4.89 -19.81
N MET A 3 -3.64 4.06 -19.39
CA MET A 3 -4.06 3.91 -17.98
C MET A 3 -3.89 2.45 -17.54
N ILE A 4 -3.76 2.22 -16.23
CA ILE A 4 -3.74 0.88 -15.66
C ILE A 4 -5.05 0.17 -15.96
N GLN A 5 -4.95 -1.02 -16.56
CA GLN A 5 -6.05 -1.98 -16.72
C GLN A 5 -6.07 -2.98 -15.55
N PRO A 6 -7.23 -3.55 -15.22
CA PRO A 6 -7.32 -4.66 -14.27
C PRO A 6 -6.43 -5.86 -14.65
N ASP A 7 -5.98 -6.60 -13.64
CA ASP A 7 -5.49 -7.99 -13.71
C ASP A 7 -4.23 -8.31 -14.52
N SER A 8 -3.53 -7.33 -15.07
CA SER A 8 -2.37 -7.59 -15.96
C SER A 8 -1.42 -6.41 -16.09
N ALA A 9 -1.11 -5.72 -14.99
CA ALA A 9 -0.11 -4.64 -15.02
C ALA A 9 0.90 -4.78 -13.90
N ARG A 10 2.19 -4.80 -14.26
CA ARG A 10 3.27 -4.61 -13.29
C ARG A 10 3.44 -3.12 -13.07
N VAL A 11 3.25 -2.67 -11.83
CA VAL A 11 3.28 -1.25 -11.46
C VAL A 11 4.42 -0.97 -10.50
N ASN A 12 4.99 0.23 -10.61
CA ASN A 12 5.91 0.78 -9.62
C ASN A 12 5.26 2.02 -9.01
N ILE A 13 5.12 2.02 -7.70
CA ILE A 13 4.52 3.13 -6.97
C ILE A 13 5.44 3.62 -5.86
N GLN A 14 5.47 4.95 -5.67
CA GLN A 14 5.84 5.51 -4.38
C GLN A 14 4.61 5.43 -3.49
N CYS A 15 4.77 4.98 -2.25
CA CYS A 15 3.65 4.69 -1.37
C CYS A 15 4.00 4.97 0.08
N SER A 16 3.11 5.67 0.80
CA SER A 16 3.13 5.71 2.26
C SER A 16 1.81 5.18 2.82
N GLY A 17 1.89 4.20 3.72
CA GLY A 17 0.77 3.62 4.44
C GLY A 17 0.67 4.18 5.84
N ARG A 18 -0.51 4.65 6.22
CA ARG A 18 -0.82 5.23 7.53
C ARG A 18 -2.00 4.55 8.17
N LEU A 19 -1.96 4.45 9.48
CA LEU A 19 -3.11 4.12 10.29
C LEU A 19 -4.00 5.37 10.35
N LEU A 20 -5.28 5.28 9.97
CA LEU A 20 -6.18 6.43 10.15
C LEU A 20 -6.42 6.73 11.63
N ASN A 21 -6.35 5.69 12.45
CA ASN A 21 -6.25 5.80 13.91
C ASN A 21 -4.81 6.07 14.36
N LEU A 22 -4.62 6.24 15.68
CA LEU A 22 -3.30 6.52 16.27
C LEU A 22 -2.60 7.74 15.65
N ASN A 23 -3.33 8.83 15.41
CA ASN A 23 -2.78 10.10 14.94
C ASN A 23 -1.99 10.00 13.62
N GLY A 24 -2.32 9.05 12.74
CA GLY A 24 -1.68 8.98 11.42
C GLY A 24 -0.30 8.33 11.41
N ILE A 25 0.01 7.47 12.40
CA ILE A 25 1.27 6.71 12.41
C ILE A 25 1.50 6.05 11.04
N ILE A 26 2.68 6.31 10.49
CA ILE A 26 3.15 5.71 9.25
C ILE A 26 3.72 4.34 9.59
N PHE A 27 3.19 3.28 8.98
CA PHE A 27 3.72 1.92 9.13
C PHE A 27 4.52 1.46 7.91
N TYR A 28 4.46 2.22 6.81
CA TYR A 28 5.16 1.92 5.57
C TYR A 28 5.47 3.21 4.80
N ASN A 29 6.67 3.34 4.22
CA ASN A 29 7.01 4.47 3.35
C ASN A 29 8.16 4.16 2.40
N THR A 30 7.89 4.11 1.09
CA THR A 30 8.90 3.84 0.03
C THR A 30 10.13 4.76 0.11
N LYS A 31 9.99 5.99 0.60
CA LYS A 31 11.12 6.93 0.77
C LYS A 31 12.13 6.48 1.82
N ASN A 32 11.66 5.81 2.87
CA ASN A 32 12.49 5.35 3.98
C ASN A 32 12.86 3.87 3.83
N ASN A 33 12.39 3.23 2.74
CA ASN A 33 12.43 1.80 2.59
C ASN A 33 13.62 1.28 1.78
N ASN A 34 14.61 2.12 1.50
CA ASN A 34 15.81 1.70 0.79
C ASN A 34 16.89 1.21 1.78
N PRO A 35 17.26 -0.08 1.78
CA PRO A 35 18.31 -0.61 2.65
C PRO A 35 19.69 0.01 2.38
N ASP A 36 19.94 0.45 1.14
CA ASP A 36 21.21 1.04 0.75
C ASP A 36 21.31 2.53 1.17
N GLY A 37 20.22 3.11 1.67
CA GLY A 37 20.16 4.51 2.11
C GLY A 37 20.11 5.54 0.97
N PHE A 38 20.06 5.11 -0.29
CA PHE A 38 20.11 6.00 -1.46
C PHE A 38 18.75 6.21 -2.12
N GLY A 39 18.05 7.28 -1.74
CA GLY A 39 16.78 7.65 -2.38
C GLY A 39 15.63 6.67 -2.11
N ALA A 40 14.49 6.93 -2.74
CA ALA A 40 13.29 6.13 -2.53
C ALA A 40 13.33 4.82 -3.33
N LEU A 41 12.92 3.71 -2.71
CA LEU A 41 12.76 2.42 -3.36
C LEU A 41 11.27 2.21 -3.68
N PRO A 42 10.85 2.25 -4.97
CA PRO A 42 9.45 2.08 -5.32
C PRO A 42 8.94 0.69 -4.95
N LEU A 43 7.70 0.60 -4.47
CA LEU A 43 7.01 -0.67 -4.31
C LEU A 43 6.60 -1.20 -5.68
N ILE A 44 6.95 -2.45 -5.97
CA ILE A 44 6.64 -3.12 -7.24
C ILE A 44 5.64 -4.24 -6.98
N ILE A 45 4.48 -4.18 -7.65
CA ILE A 45 3.43 -5.20 -7.55
C ILE A 45 2.88 -5.56 -8.93
N ASP A 46 2.47 -6.81 -9.07
CA ASP A 46 1.66 -7.29 -10.18
C ASP A 46 0.17 -7.19 -9.79
N LEU A 47 -0.55 -6.25 -10.39
CA LEU A 47 -1.96 -6.01 -10.08
C LEU A 47 -2.85 -7.21 -10.46
N GLY A 48 -3.82 -7.52 -9.59
CA GLY A 48 -4.75 -8.64 -9.75
C GLY A 48 -4.18 -10.00 -9.38
N LYS A 49 -2.92 -10.05 -8.91
CA LYS A 49 -2.30 -11.28 -8.39
C LYS A 49 -2.39 -11.41 -6.88
N GLY A 50 -3.06 -10.48 -6.20
CA GLY A 50 -3.16 -10.47 -4.75
C GLY A 50 -1.80 -10.28 -4.08
N GLN A 51 -0.95 -9.42 -4.63
CA GLN A 51 0.36 -9.09 -4.04
C GLN A 51 0.26 -7.92 -3.06
N ALA A 52 -0.76 -7.08 -3.19
CA ALA A 52 -1.06 -6.01 -2.26
C ALA A 52 -2.44 -6.18 -1.63
N VAL A 53 -2.69 -5.45 -0.53
CA VAL A 53 -4.00 -5.44 0.12
C VAL A 53 -5.10 -5.07 -0.89
N PRO A 54 -6.26 -5.77 -0.89
CA PRO A 54 -7.26 -5.63 -1.95
C PRO A 54 -7.70 -4.19 -2.24
N GLY A 55 -7.90 -3.38 -1.19
CA GLY A 55 -8.33 -1.99 -1.36
C GLY A 55 -7.27 -1.11 -2.02
N LEU A 56 -5.98 -1.43 -1.84
CA LEU A 56 -4.90 -0.74 -2.54
C LEU A 56 -4.89 -1.12 -4.03
N GLU A 57 -4.96 -2.41 -4.37
CA GLU A 57 -5.00 -2.85 -5.78
C GLU A 57 -6.19 -2.21 -6.51
N GLN A 58 -7.38 -2.21 -5.90
CA GLN A 58 -8.58 -1.56 -6.44
C GLN A 58 -8.38 -0.05 -6.65
N GLY A 59 -7.75 0.64 -5.69
CA GLY A 59 -7.52 2.08 -5.77
C GLY A 59 -6.50 2.51 -6.84
N LEU A 60 -5.64 1.59 -7.28
CA LEU A 60 -4.63 1.83 -8.33
C LEU A 60 -5.21 1.69 -9.74
N VAL A 61 -6.32 0.98 -9.93
CA VAL A 61 -6.96 0.80 -11.23
C VAL A 61 -7.34 2.17 -11.84
N GLY A 62 -7.08 2.30 -13.15
CA GLY A 62 -7.34 3.54 -13.90
C GLY A 62 -6.38 4.69 -13.59
N MET A 63 -5.35 4.51 -12.74
CA MET A 63 -4.29 5.51 -12.61
C MET A 63 -3.48 5.64 -13.90
N LYS A 64 -2.99 6.85 -14.14
CA LYS A 64 -2.06 7.20 -15.22
C LYS A 64 -0.67 7.47 -14.65
N LYS A 65 0.38 7.27 -15.47
CA LYS A 65 1.76 7.59 -15.08
C LYS A 65 1.86 9.02 -14.55
N GLY A 66 2.54 9.20 -13.43
CA GLY A 66 2.68 10.48 -12.71
C GLY A 66 1.49 10.85 -11.83
N GLY A 67 0.37 10.11 -11.91
CA GLY A 67 -0.81 10.36 -11.10
C GLY A 67 -0.57 10.11 -9.61
N ILE A 68 -1.17 10.94 -8.77
CA ILE A 68 -1.11 10.86 -7.31
C ILE A 68 -2.53 10.62 -6.79
N ARG A 69 -2.70 9.71 -5.84
CA ARG A 69 -3.98 9.45 -5.17
C ARG A 69 -3.80 9.27 -3.67
N ARG A 70 -4.85 9.63 -2.94
CA ARG A 70 -5.08 9.19 -1.57
C ARG A 70 -6.17 8.13 -1.60
N ILE A 71 -5.86 6.95 -1.09
CA ILE A 71 -6.75 5.79 -1.06
C ILE A 71 -7.05 5.48 0.40
N ILE A 72 -8.31 5.59 0.80
CA ILE A 72 -8.78 5.10 2.09
C ILE A 72 -9.22 3.65 1.89
N VAL A 73 -8.63 2.75 2.67
CA VAL A 73 -8.90 1.32 2.61
C VAL A 73 -9.65 0.92 3.88
N PRO A 74 -10.94 0.55 3.77
CA PRO A 74 -11.69 -0.05 4.88
C PRO A 74 -11.00 -1.31 5.42
N GLN A 75 -11.26 -1.64 6.68
CA GLN A 75 -10.61 -2.76 7.37
C GLN A 75 -10.75 -4.09 6.61
N GLU A 76 -11.91 -4.37 6.05
CA GLU A 76 -12.24 -5.58 5.31
C GLU A 76 -11.47 -5.73 3.98
N LEU A 77 -10.94 -4.61 3.45
CA LEU A 77 -10.10 -4.58 2.24
C LEU A 77 -8.61 -4.33 2.55
N GLY A 78 -8.26 -4.24 3.83
CA GLY A 78 -6.89 -3.99 4.32
C GLY A 78 -6.21 -5.27 4.81
N TYR A 79 -5.60 -5.18 6.00
CA TYR A 79 -4.94 -6.30 6.68
C TYR A 79 -5.95 -7.09 7.52
N THR A 80 -6.36 -8.23 6.99
CA THR A 80 -7.20 -9.23 7.65
C THR A 80 -6.37 -10.48 7.96
N THR A 81 -6.96 -11.50 8.57
CA THR A 81 -6.27 -12.79 8.83
C THR A 81 -5.71 -13.45 7.56
N LYS A 82 -6.28 -13.15 6.38
CA LYS A 82 -5.86 -13.72 5.09
C LYS A 82 -4.85 -12.85 4.33
N SER A 83 -4.64 -11.61 4.74
CA SER A 83 -3.85 -10.62 4.00
C SER A 83 -2.69 -10.01 4.80
N GLN A 84 -2.35 -10.59 5.97
CA GLN A 84 -1.28 -10.07 6.84
C GLN A 84 0.08 -9.98 6.14
N GLU A 85 0.31 -10.82 5.15
CA GLU A 85 1.57 -10.90 4.40
C GLU A 85 1.56 -10.11 3.09
N LEU A 86 0.48 -9.37 2.77
CA LEU A 86 0.39 -8.61 1.53
C LEU A 86 1.05 -7.24 1.64
N GLU A 87 1.53 -6.70 0.52
CA GLU A 87 2.09 -5.36 0.47
C GLU A 87 1.03 -4.26 0.68
N PRO A 88 1.40 -3.08 1.21
CA PRO A 88 2.74 -2.65 1.64
C PRO A 88 3.10 -3.03 3.09
N ARG A 89 4.11 -3.86 3.32
CA ARG A 89 4.38 -4.41 4.68
C ARG A 89 5.34 -3.58 5.53
N PRO A 90 5.10 -3.43 6.84
CA PRO A 90 6.08 -2.87 7.76
C PRO A 90 7.45 -3.52 7.63
N MET A 91 8.52 -2.71 7.67
CA MET A 91 9.88 -3.23 7.49
C MET A 91 10.65 -3.45 8.80
N ASN A 92 10.10 -2.97 9.92
CA ASN A 92 10.70 -3.14 11.24
C ASN A 92 9.63 -3.53 12.27
N ALA A 93 10.09 -4.07 13.40
CA ALA A 93 9.21 -4.57 14.44
C ALA A 93 8.34 -3.49 15.10
N ASN A 94 8.80 -2.24 15.14
CA ASN A 94 8.02 -1.15 15.75
C ASN A 94 6.82 -0.79 14.89
N ASP A 95 7.03 -0.64 13.58
CA ASP A 95 5.97 -0.38 12.61
C ASP A 95 5.01 -1.56 12.52
N GLN A 96 5.51 -2.80 12.58
CA GLN A 96 4.67 -3.98 12.63
C GLN A 96 3.79 -4.01 13.88
N ARG A 97 4.35 -3.70 15.05
CA ARG A 97 3.56 -3.61 16.31
C ARG A 97 2.52 -2.51 16.22
N ALA A 98 2.86 -1.35 15.64
CA ALA A 98 1.91 -0.27 15.45
C ALA A 98 0.73 -0.70 14.57
N LEU A 99 1.02 -1.31 13.42
CA LEU A 99 0.01 -1.87 12.52
C LEU A 99 -0.87 -2.89 13.25
N ASP A 100 -0.25 -3.88 13.89
CA ASP A 100 -0.94 -4.96 14.63
C ASP A 100 -1.85 -4.41 15.74
N SER A 101 -1.43 -3.36 16.44
CA SER A 101 -2.22 -2.74 17.53
C SER A 101 -3.55 -2.16 17.06
N VAL A 102 -3.66 -1.86 15.77
CA VAL A 102 -4.88 -1.38 15.11
C VAL A 102 -5.61 -2.53 14.44
N VAL A 103 -4.97 -3.23 13.51
CA VAL A 103 -5.67 -4.18 12.61
C VAL A 103 -6.06 -5.50 13.29
N LYS A 104 -5.38 -5.88 14.38
CA LYS A 104 -5.74 -7.07 15.18
C LYS A 104 -6.67 -6.74 16.35
N ASN A 105 -7.04 -5.47 16.54
CA ASN A 105 -7.90 -5.04 17.63
C ASN A 105 -9.34 -4.83 17.13
N SER A 106 -10.24 -5.74 17.47
CA SER A 106 -11.65 -5.70 17.06
C SER A 106 -12.44 -4.50 17.60
N ARG A 107 -11.90 -3.75 18.57
CA ARG A 107 -12.53 -2.53 19.11
C ARG A 107 -12.08 -1.25 18.40
N ARG A 108 -11.14 -1.35 17.45
CA ARG A 108 -10.63 -0.20 16.68
C ARG A 108 -11.11 -0.31 15.24
N ASP A 109 -11.30 0.83 14.61
CA ASP A 109 -11.45 0.89 13.16
C ASP A 109 -10.09 0.55 12.51
N GLY A 110 -10.05 -0.53 11.74
CA GLY A 110 -8.87 -1.00 11.04
C GLY A 110 -8.57 -0.24 9.74
N ALA A 111 -9.27 0.85 9.43
CA ALA A 111 -9.10 1.58 8.19
C ALA A 111 -7.69 2.19 8.05
N LEU A 112 -7.19 2.13 6.83
CA LEU A 112 -5.86 2.55 6.44
C LEU A 112 -5.95 3.69 5.42
N LEU A 113 -4.89 4.49 5.34
CA LEU A 113 -4.73 5.51 4.32
C LEU A 113 -3.43 5.26 3.57
N PHE A 114 -3.52 5.20 2.26
CA PHE A 114 -2.36 5.14 1.37
C PHE A 114 -2.29 6.41 0.52
N ASP A 115 -1.19 7.14 0.65
CA ASP A 115 -0.81 8.16 -0.34
C ASP A 115 0.11 7.49 -1.36
N VAL A 116 -0.31 7.49 -2.64
CA VAL A 116 0.39 6.78 -3.72
C VAL A 116 0.70 7.70 -4.90
N GLN A 117 1.85 7.48 -5.53
CA GLN A 117 2.22 8.06 -6.81
C GLN A 117 2.64 6.96 -7.77
N LEU A 118 2.01 6.90 -8.96
CA LEU A 118 2.36 5.92 -9.98
C LEU A 118 3.56 6.40 -10.80
N GLU A 119 4.71 5.74 -10.69
CA GLU A 119 5.90 6.13 -11.43
C GLU A 119 5.94 5.50 -12.83
N ARG A 120 5.58 4.23 -12.92
CA ARG A 120 5.52 3.48 -14.17
C ARG A 120 4.57 2.30 -14.05
N PHE A 121 4.05 1.87 -15.18
CA PHE A 121 3.38 0.58 -15.33
C PHE A 121 3.70 -0.01 -16.70
N ARG A 122 3.67 -1.33 -16.80
CA ARG A 122 3.75 -2.08 -18.06
C ARG A 122 2.57 -3.05 -18.08
N GLY A 123 1.76 -2.99 -19.13
CA GLY A 123 0.75 -4.03 -19.40
C GLY A 123 1.44 -5.37 -19.68
N ALA A 124 0.82 -6.47 -19.27
CA ALA A 124 1.31 -7.81 -19.55
C ALA A 124 1.41 -8.08 -21.05
#